data_AF-A0A958FMF9-F1
#
_entry.id   AF-A0A958FMF9-F1
#
_cell.length_a   1.000
_cell.length_b   1.000
_cell.length_c   1.000
_cell.angle_alpha   90.00
_cell.angle_beta   90.00
_cell.angle_gamma   90.00
#
_symmetry.space_group_name_H-M   'P 1'
#
loop_
_entity.id
_entity.type
_entity.pdbx_description
1 polymer ?
#
loop_
_entity_poly.entity_id
_entity_poly.type
_entity_poly.pdbx_seq_one_letter_code
_entity_poly.pdbx_strand_id
1 'polypeptide(L)'
;GQMLPVFFAESVTIKNHARNGRSSKSFIEEGLWKAVLDSLQPGDYVFIQFGHNDQKDYDSTRFTNPYTGYRRNLEKFVRETREKEAIPILFTPIVRRNFNEKGVLVDTHGAYPLVVRMVANDMQVPFIDLQWLSEAMVLAAGPEKSKGYYLWIEAGRYEKFPEGKQDNTHLNEKGATEVARLAIRELIHLNMPLGNYLTEQYHGE
;
A
#
# COMPACT_ATOMS: atom_id res chain seq x y z
N GLY A 1 1.95 0.93 -6.26
CA GLY A 1 3.08 1.80 -6.60
C GLY A 1 3.62 1.49 -7.98
N GLN A 2 4.54 0.53 -8.10
CA GLN A 2 5.24 0.22 -9.37
C GLN A 2 4.31 -0.11 -10.54
N MET A 3 3.19 -0.79 -10.28
CA MET A 3 2.22 -1.15 -11.32
C MET A 3 1.14 -0.11 -11.57
N LEU A 4 1.09 1.01 -10.82
CA LEU A 4 0.08 2.05 -11.06
C LEU A 4 0.16 2.67 -12.47
N PRO A 5 1.34 2.91 -13.08
CA PRO A 5 1.43 3.56 -14.39
C PRO A 5 0.63 2.88 -15.50
N VAL A 6 0.41 1.56 -15.43
CA VAL A 6 -0.34 0.84 -16.48
C VAL A 6 -1.84 1.17 -16.49
N PHE A 7 -2.36 1.81 -15.44
CA PHE A 7 -3.78 2.15 -15.29
C PHE A 7 -4.09 3.60 -15.65
N PHE A 8 -3.08 4.47 -15.79
CA PHE A 8 -3.25 5.89 -16.02
C PHE A 8 -2.86 6.27 -17.45
N ALA A 9 -3.55 7.28 -18.00
CA ALA A 9 -3.19 7.88 -19.27
C ALA A 9 -1.81 8.55 -19.20
N GLU A 10 -1.16 8.71 -20.35
CA GLU A 10 0.18 9.31 -20.46
C GLU A 10 0.27 10.75 -19.93
N SER A 11 -0.88 11.44 -19.80
CA SER A 11 -0.98 12.77 -19.20
C SER A 11 -0.70 12.79 -17.69
N VAL A 12 -0.66 11.63 -17.02
CA VAL A 12 -0.39 11.51 -15.58
C VAL A 12 1.05 11.05 -15.35
N THR A 13 1.81 11.85 -14.60
CA THR A 13 3.14 11.44 -14.13
C THR A 13 3.04 10.76 -12.77
N ILE A 14 3.49 9.51 -12.67
CA ILE A 14 3.51 8.77 -11.40
C ILE A 14 4.94 8.68 -10.86
N LYS A 15 5.16 9.23 -9.66
CA LYS A 15 6.44 9.13 -8.95
C LYS A 15 6.33 8.16 -7.78
N ASN A 16 6.91 6.97 -7.92
CA ASN A 16 6.92 5.97 -6.83
C ASN A 16 8.04 6.23 -5.82
N HIS A 17 7.72 6.93 -4.73
CA HIS A 17 8.65 7.22 -3.63
C HIS A 17 8.76 6.10 -2.59
N ALA A 18 8.01 5.01 -2.71
CA ALA A 18 8.07 3.92 -1.75
C ALA A 18 9.48 3.28 -1.70
N ARG A 19 9.89 2.84 -0.50
CA ARG A 19 11.16 2.15 -0.27
C ARG A 19 10.95 0.92 0.60
N ASN A 20 11.51 -0.20 0.16
CA ASN A 20 11.40 -1.46 0.90
C ASN A 20 11.98 -1.32 2.31
N GLY A 21 11.33 -1.96 3.28
CA GLY A 21 11.78 -2.00 4.66
C GLY A 21 11.54 -0.72 5.46
N ARG A 22 10.89 0.31 4.90
CA ARG A 22 10.58 1.55 5.65
C ARG A 22 9.27 1.41 6.42
N SER A 23 9.26 1.99 7.61
CA SER A 23 8.04 2.27 8.39
C SER A 23 7.64 3.73 8.24
N SER A 24 6.50 4.13 8.78
CA SER A 24 6.12 5.56 8.81
C SER A 24 7.19 6.43 9.51
N LYS A 25 7.84 5.89 10.56
CA LYS A 25 8.93 6.55 11.29
C LYS A 25 10.19 6.64 10.46
N SER A 26 10.71 5.51 9.98
CA SER A 26 12.00 5.52 9.28
C SER A 26 11.91 6.29 7.94
N PHE A 27 10.74 6.30 7.30
CA PHE A 27 10.51 7.11 6.11
C PHE A 27 10.62 8.63 6.36
N ILE A 28 10.23 9.08 7.57
CA ILE A 28 10.43 10.48 8.00
C ILE A 28 11.90 10.71 8.36
N GLU A 29 12.46 9.87 9.22
CA GLU A 29 13.81 10.04 9.77
C GLU A 29 14.91 9.98 8.69
N GLU A 30 14.72 9.16 7.65
CA GLU A 30 15.64 9.07 6.51
C GLU A 30 15.46 10.21 5.48
N GLY A 31 14.58 11.19 5.73
CA GLY A 31 14.35 12.33 4.84
C GLY A 31 13.56 11.99 3.57
N LEU A 32 13.04 10.77 3.44
CA LEU A 32 12.28 10.34 2.26
C LEU A 32 10.95 11.08 2.14
N TRP A 33 10.30 11.37 3.27
CA TRP A 33 9.09 12.21 3.27
C TRP A 33 9.39 13.64 2.83
N LYS A 34 10.51 14.22 3.26
CA LYS A 34 10.92 15.55 2.84
C LYS A 34 11.09 15.61 1.31
N ALA A 35 11.72 14.60 0.72
CA ALA A 35 11.88 14.51 -0.72
C ALA A 35 10.54 14.46 -1.48
N VAL A 36 9.50 13.83 -0.91
CA VAL A 36 8.14 13.88 -1.46
C VAL A 36 7.62 15.31 -1.39
N LEU A 37 7.59 15.93 -0.21
CA LEU A 37 7.07 17.28 0.01
C LEU A 37 7.73 18.35 -0.87
N ASP A 38 9.05 18.27 -1.04
CA ASP A 38 9.81 19.21 -1.87
C ASP A 38 9.45 19.08 -3.36
N SER A 39 8.87 17.94 -3.77
CA SER A 39 8.51 17.66 -5.17
C SER A 39 7.05 17.94 -5.52
N LEU A 40 6.20 18.22 -4.52
CA LEU A 40 4.76 18.42 -4.71
C LEU A 40 4.43 19.79 -5.30
N GLN A 41 3.42 19.79 -6.15
CA GLN A 41 2.74 20.98 -6.67
C GLN A 41 1.26 20.98 -6.24
N PRO A 42 0.60 22.15 -6.18
CA PRO A 42 -0.84 22.22 -5.96
C PRO A 42 -1.62 21.33 -6.92
N GLY A 43 -2.57 20.55 -6.38
CA GLY A 43 -3.37 19.60 -7.15
C GLY A 43 -2.77 18.20 -7.33
N ASP A 44 -1.50 17.99 -6.94
CA ASP A 44 -0.90 16.65 -6.94
C ASP A 44 -1.63 15.70 -5.98
N TYR A 45 -1.65 14.40 -6.28
CA TYR A 45 -2.17 13.37 -5.39
C TYR A 45 -1.03 12.63 -4.68
N VAL A 46 -1.21 12.37 -3.38
CA VAL A 46 -0.22 11.63 -2.58
C VAL A 46 -0.87 10.39 -1.96
N PHE A 47 -0.49 9.22 -2.48
CA PHE A 47 -0.95 7.93 -1.95
C PHE A 47 -0.04 7.50 -0.81
N ILE A 48 -0.61 7.33 0.39
CA ILE A 48 0.13 7.05 1.62
C ILE A 48 -0.28 5.68 2.15
N GLN A 49 0.69 4.75 2.21
CA GLN A 49 0.48 3.38 2.71
C GLN A 49 1.65 2.92 3.58
N PHE A 50 1.37 2.56 4.84
CA PHE A 50 2.35 2.07 5.82
C PHE A 50 1.73 0.98 6.71
N GLY A 51 2.51 0.40 7.64
CA GLY A 51 2.02 -0.59 8.63
C GLY A 51 2.90 -1.83 8.73
N HIS A 52 3.33 -2.41 7.59
CA HIS A 52 4.10 -3.66 7.55
C HIS A 52 5.37 -3.67 8.41
N ASN A 53 6.07 -2.55 8.46
CA ASN A 53 7.33 -2.40 9.21
C ASN A 53 7.13 -1.65 10.52
N ASP A 54 6.04 -0.90 10.66
CA ASP A 54 5.67 -0.17 11.86
C ASP A 54 5.41 -1.11 13.05
N GLN A 55 4.88 -2.31 12.77
CA GLN A 55 4.58 -3.35 13.76
C GLN A 55 5.78 -4.14 14.31
N LYS A 56 7.00 -3.87 13.84
CA LYS A 56 8.19 -4.63 14.24
C LYS A 56 8.74 -4.12 15.57
N ASP A 57 8.08 -4.47 16.67
CA ASP A 57 8.44 -4.07 18.05
C ASP A 57 9.88 -4.41 18.47
N TYR A 58 10.47 -5.46 17.88
CA TYR A 58 11.88 -5.83 18.06
C TYR A 58 12.88 -4.92 17.33
N ASP A 59 12.43 -4.00 16.46
CA ASP A 59 13.28 -3.09 15.68
C ASP A 59 12.91 -1.63 16.00
N SER A 60 13.61 -1.04 16.97
CA SER A 60 13.34 0.32 17.46
C SER A 60 13.51 1.42 16.40
N THR A 61 14.24 1.15 15.32
CA THR A 61 14.41 2.09 14.19
C THR A 61 13.16 2.16 13.32
N ARG A 62 12.32 1.13 13.35
CA ARG A 62 11.11 1.02 12.53
C ARG A 62 9.83 1.09 13.35
N PHE A 63 9.83 0.52 14.55
CA PHE A 63 8.66 0.39 15.38
C PHE A 63 7.98 1.73 15.63
N THR A 64 6.65 1.72 15.51
CA THR A 64 5.81 2.81 15.97
C THR A 64 4.61 2.23 16.69
N ASN A 65 4.33 2.67 17.92
CA ASN A 65 3.10 2.28 18.60
C ASN A 65 1.88 2.76 17.77
N PRO A 66 0.89 1.90 17.49
CA PRO A 66 -0.18 2.19 16.53
C PRO A 66 -1.00 3.41 16.93
N TYR A 67 -1.38 3.53 18.21
CA TYR A 67 -2.28 4.59 18.69
C TYR A 67 -1.57 5.92 18.97
N THR A 68 -0.24 5.95 18.97
CA THR A 68 0.55 7.16 19.25
C THR A 68 1.46 7.51 18.08
N GLY A 69 2.65 6.90 18.01
CA GLY A 69 3.68 7.22 17.02
C GLY A 69 3.18 7.05 15.57
N TYR A 70 2.54 5.93 15.26
CA TYR A 70 2.04 5.64 13.92
C TYR A 70 0.94 6.62 13.51
N ARG A 71 -0.08 6.78 14.36
CA ARG A 71 -1.16 7.75 14.18
C ARG A 71 -0.63 9.15 13.90
N ARG A 72 0.26 9.66 14.76
CA ARG A 72 0.88 10.98 14.62
C ARG A 72 1.64 11.13 13.29
N ASN A 73 2.31 10.08 12.83
CA ASN A 73 3.03 10.11 11.56
C ASN A 73 2.06 10.17 10.37
N LEU A 74 0.96 9.40 10.39
CA LEU A 74 -0.07 9.48 9.36
C LEU A 74 -0.72 10.87 9.32
N GLU A 75 -1.08 11.42 10.48
CA GLU A 75 -1.65 12.77 10.59
C GLU A 75 -0.68 13.83 10.06
N LYS A 76 0.63 13.67 10.31
CA LYS A 76 1.68 14.52 9.74
C LYS A 76 1.70 14.44 8.22
N PHE A 77 1.69 13.23 7.63
CA PHE A 77 1.68 13.08 6.17
C PHE A 77 0.47 13.75 5.52
N VAL A 78 -0.72 13.57 6.10
CA VAL A 78 -1.94 14.21 5.62
C VAL A 78 -1.84 15.73 5.69
N ARG A 79 -1.47 16.27 6.85
CA ARG A 79 -1.41 17.73 7.06
C ARG A 79 -0.39 18.37 6.11
N GLU A 80 0.80 17.82 6.02
CA GLU A 80 1.88 18.41 5.21
C GLU A 80 1.63 18.26 3.71
N THR A 81 0.89 17.22 3.29
CA THR A 81 0.39 17.14 1.91
C THR A 81 -0.57 18.30 1.61
N ARG A 82 -1.54 18.56 2.51
CA ARG A 82 -2.52 19.64 2.35
C ARG A 82 -1.88 21.03 2.38
N GLU A 83 -0.83 21.22 3.19
CA GLU A 83 -0.04 22.46 3.22
C GLU A 83 0.65 22.77 1.88
N LYS A 84 0.84 21.76 1.01
CA LYS A 84 1.32 21.91 -0.36
C LYS A 84 0.18 22.05 -1.39
N GLU A 85 -1.05 22.21 -0.93
CA GLU A 85 -2.27 22.22 -1.76
C GLU A 85 -2.45 20.92 -2.58
N ALA A 86 -1.79 19.84 -2.14
CA ALA A 86 -1.91 18.50 -2.70
C ALA A 86 -2.98 17.69 -1.94
N ILE A 87 -3.42 16.60 -2.54
CA ILE A 87 -4.55 15.78 -2.10
C ILE A 87 -4.02 14.45 -1.52
N PRO A 88 -4.02 14.27 -0.19
CA PRO A 88 -3.64 13.00 0.41
C PRO A 88 -4.73 11.94 0.20
N ILE A 89 -4.32 10.69 0.00
CA ILE A 89 -5.19 9.51 0.04
C ILE A 89 -4.53 8.46 0.94
N LEU A 90 -5.28 7.98 1.94
CA LEU A 90 -4.79 6.95 2.86
C LEU A 90 -5.17 5.55 2.39
N PHE A 91 -4.25 4.61 2.55
CA PHE A 91 -4.45 3.20 2.27
C PHE A 91 -4.03 2.37 3.48
N THR A 92 -4.84 1.40 3.88
CA THR A 92 -4.40 0.36 4.82
C THR A 92 -3.28 -0.49 4.19
N PRO A 93 -2.42 -1.15 4.98
CA PRO A 93 -1.52 -2.15 4.45
C PRO A 93 -2.30 -3.31 3.82
N ILE A 94 -1.79 -3.89 2.73
CA ILE A 94 -2.30 -5.16 2.20
C ILE A 94 -2.03 -6.33 3.16
N VAL A 95 -2.80 -7.41 3.04
CA VAL A 95 -2.58 -8.62 3.84
C VAL A 95 -1.29 -9.35 3.43
N ARG A 96 -0.66 -9.99 4.41
CA ARG A 96 0.32 -11.05 4.16
C ARG A 96 -0.42 -12.37 3.89
N ARG A 97 0.16 -13.24 3.05
CA ARG A 97 -0.33 -14.61 2.84
C ARG A 97 0.01 -15.49 4.06
N ASN A 98 -0.72 -15.33 5.15
CA ASN A 98 -0.47 -16.01 6.42
C ASN A 98 -1.60 -17.00 6.75
N PHE A 99 -1.65 -18.11 6.02
CA PHE A 99 -2.62 -19.17 6.27
C PHE A 99 -2.16 -20.08 7.41
N ASN A 100 -3.04 -20.39 8.37
CA ASN A 100 -2.80 -21.44 9.35
C ASN A 100 -3.05 -22.83 8.76
N GLU A 101 -2.79 -23.89 9.54
CA GLU A 101 -2.96 -25.29 9.13
C GLU A 101 -4.39 -25.65 8.70
N LYS A 102 -5.40 -24.88 9.14
CA LYS A 102 -6.81 -25.04 8.76
C LYS A 102 -7.19 -24.26 7.50
N GLY A 103 -6.23 -23.62 6.84
CA GLY A 103 -6.47 -22.80 5.66
C GLY A 103 -7.15 -21.46 5.94
N VAL A 104 -7.16 -21.00 7.19
CA VAL A 104 -7.69 -19.68 7.57
C VAL A 104 -6.58 -18.64 7.44
N LEU A 105 -6.87 -17.52 6.77
CA LEU A 105 -5.96 -16.39 6.67
C LEU A 105 -5.94 -15.64 8.00
N VAL A 106 -4.77 -15.57 8.65
CA VAL A 106 -4.61 -14.97 9.97
C VAL A 106 -3.99 -13.58 9.82
N ASP A 107 -4.66 -12.58 10.40
CA ASP A 107 -4.18 -11.21 10.44
C ASP A 107 -2.75 -11.11 11.03
N THR A 108 -1.95 -10.24 10.43
CA THR A 108 -0.57 -9.97 10.89
C THR A 108 -0.35 -8.53 11.31
N HIS A 109 -1.34 -7.64 11.12
CA HIS A 109 -1.17 -6.20 11.26
C HIS A 109 -1.93 -5.61 12.46
N GLY A 110 -2.69 -6.39 13.21
CA GLY A 110 -3.32 -5.96 14.46
C GLY A 110 -4.04 -4.62 14.35
N ALA A 111 -3.66 -3.66 15.20
CA ALA A 111 -4.32 -2.35 15.26
C ALA A 111 -3.95 -1.38 14.12
N TYR A 112 -2.93 -1.65 13.30
CA TYR A 112 -2.45 -0.69 12.31
C TYR A 112 -3.52 -0.33 11.25
N PRO A 113 -4.24 -1.29 10.62
CA PRO A 113 -5.31 -0.95 9.68
C PRO A 113 -6.45 -0.14 10.32
N LEU A 114 -6.81 -0.46 11.58
CA LEU A 114 -7.81 0.31 12.33
C LEU A 114 -7.38 1.77 12.49
N VAL A 115 -6.12 2.01 12.86
CA VAL A 115 -5.62 3.39 13.01
C VAL A 115 -5.64 4.16 11.69
N VAL A 116 -5.34 3.51 10.55
CA VAL A 116 -5.47 4.19 9.25
C VAL A 116 -6.91 4.62 9.00
N ARG A 117 -7.90 3.74 9.26
CA ARG A 117 -9.33 4.06 9.15
C ARG A 117 -9.73 5.22 10.06
N MET A 118 -9.26 5.21 11.31
CA MET A 118 -9.52 6.29 12.27
C MET A 118 -8.95 7.62 11.77
N VAL A 119 -7.70 7.66 11.31
CA VAL A 119 -7.08 8.90 10.80
C VAL A 119 -7.81 9.41 9.56
N ALA A 120 -8.15 8.51 8.62
CA ALA A 120 -8.91 8.88 7.44
C ALA A 120 -10.26 9.53 7.80
N ASN A 121 -11.00 8.92 8.73
CA ASN A 121 -12.25 9.47 9.24
C ASN A 121 -12.03 10.81 9.95
N ASP A 122 -11.15 10.87 10.93
CA ASP A 122 -10.96 12.05 11.79
C ASP A 122 -10.46 13.26 11.00
N MET A 123 -9.63 13.03 9.98
CA MET A 123 -9.08 14.09 9.13
C MET A 123 -9.85 14.30 7.83
N GLN A 124 -10.94 13.55 7.59
CA GLN A 124 -11.75 13.62 6.37
C GLN A 124 -10.90 13.49 5.10
N VAL A 125 -10.13 12.41 5.02
CA VAL A 125 -9.21 12.12 3.90
C VAL A 125 -9.80 10.99 3.05
N PRO A 126 -9.77 11.08 1.71
CA PRO A 126 -10.10 9.95 0.86
C PRO A 126 -9.32 8.69 1.28
N PHE A 127 -10.01 7.56 1.33
CA PHE A 127 -9.49 6.36 1.95
C PHE A 127 -9.87 5.11 1.18
N ILE A 128 -8.91 4.19 1.02
CA ILE A 128 -9.09 2.90 0.36
C ILE A 128 -8.60 1.79 1.28
N ASP A 129 -9.53 0.89 1.65
CA ASP A 129 -9.26 -0.24 2.53
C ASP A 129 -8.63 -1.43 1.79
N LEU A 130 -7.37 -1.26 1.41
CA LEU A 130 -6.61 -2.33 0.74
C LEU A 130 -6.41 -3.58 1.62
N GLN A 131 -6.58 -3.49 2.94
CA GLN A 131 -6.50 -4.69 3.79
C GLN A 131 -7.71 -5.56 3.49
N TRP A 132 -8.92 -4.99 3.58
CA TRP A 132 -10.17 -5.68 3.27
C TRP A 132 -10.20 -6.25 1.84
N LEU A 133 -9.81 -5.44 0.86
CA LEU A 133 -9.86 -5.82 -0.56
C LEU A 133 -8.85 -6.92 -0.89
N SER A 134 -7.62 -6.81 -0.37
CA SER A 134 -6.60 -7.85 -0.59
C SER A 134 -6.88 -9.11 0.21
N GLU A 135 -7.50 -9.01 1.38
CA GLU A 135 -7.99 -10.16 2.14
C GLU A 135 -9.01 -10.96 1.33
N ALA A 136 -10.04 -10.29 0.79
CA ALA A 136 -11.04 -10.92 -0.06
C ALA A 136 -10.42 -11.61 -1.28
N MET A 137 -9.47 -10.95 -1.95
CA MET A 137 -8.73 -11.51 -3.09
C MET A 137 -7.95 -12.79 -2.71
N VAL A 138 -7.24 -12.76 -1.59
CA VAL A 138 -6.40 -13.88 -1.15
C VAL A 138 -7.27 -15.05 -0.65
N LEU A 139 -8.35 -14.77 0.07
CA LEU A 139 -9.33 -15.78 0.51
C LEU A 139 -10.02 -16.46 -0.67
N ALA A 140 -10.44 -15.70 -1.68
CA ALA A 140 -11.08 -16.25 -2.88
C ALA A 140 -10.16 -17.21 -3.66
N ALA A 141 -8.85 -16.93 -3.68
CA ALA A 141 -7.87 -17.83 -4.30
C ALA A 141 -7.53 -19.04 -3.41
N GLY A 142 -7.62 -18.90 -2.09
CA GLY A 142 -7.25 -19.92 -1.13
C GLY A 142 -5.72 -20.15 -1.02
N PRO A 143 -5.26 -21.04 -0.14
CA PRO A 143 -3.84 -21.19 0.20
C PRO A 143 -2.94 -21.50 -0.99
N GLU A 144 -3.36 -22.37 -1.90
CA GLU A 144 -2.50 -22.81 -3.00
C GLU A 144 -2.42 -21.78 -4.12
N LYS A 145 -3.57 -21.37 -4.68
CA LYS A 145 -3.59 -20.45 -5.83
C LYS A 145 -3.09 -19.05 -5.46
N SER A 146 -3.26 -18.63 -4.19
CA SER A 146 -2.76 -17.33 -3.73
C SER A 146 -1.24 -17.21 -3.80
N LYS A 147 -0.47 -18.31 -3.80
CA LYS A 147 0.98 -18.28 -4.04
C LYS A 147 1.34 -17.53 -5.33
N GLY A 148 0.48 -17.64 -6.35
CA GLY A 148 0.64 -16.97 -7.64
C GLY A 148 0.58 -15.43 -7.59
N TYR A 149 0.21 -14.81 -6.46
CA TYR A 149 0.28 -13.35 -6.26
C TYR A 149 1.55 -12.89 -5.53
N TYR A 150 2.25 -13.81 -4.87
CA TYR A 150 3.40 -13.48 -4.02
C TYR A 150 4.71 -13.97 -4.65
N LEU A 151 5.84 -13.59 -4.07
CA LEU A 151 7.17 -14.08 -4.47
C LEU A 151 7.38 -15.53 -4.01
N TRP A 152 6.69 -16.43 -4.70
CA TRP A 152 6.87 -17.87 -4.66
C TRP A 152 7.59 -18.30 -5.93
N ILE A 153 8.89 -18.53 -5.79
CA ILE A 153 9.82 -18.85 -6.86
C ILE A 153 10.29 -20.29 -6.63
N GLU A 154 10.11 -21.13 -7.64
CA GLU A 154 10.64 -22.49 -7.63
C GLU A 154 12.18 -22.48 -7.72
N ALA A 155 12.82 -23.47 -7.11
CA ALA A 155 14.26 -23.66 -7.19
C ALA A 155 14.71 -23.79 -8.66
N GLY A 156 15.87 -23.19 -8.98
CA GLY A 156 16.44 -23.18 -10.33
C GLY A 156 15.73 -22.27 -11.35
N ARG A 157 14.63 -21.59 -11.00
CA ARG A 157 13.91 -20.72 -11.95
C ARG A 157 14.70 -19.46 -12.32
N TYR A 158 15.45 -18.89 -11.38
CA TYR A 158 16.27 -17.71 -11.60
C TYR A 158 17.65 -17.92 -10.96
N GLU A 159 18.72 -17.52 -11.65
CA GLU A 159 20.10 -17.61 -11.13
C GLU A 159 20.28 -16.89 -9.79
N LYS A 160 19.55 -15.78 -9.59
CA LYS A 160 19.56 -15.01 -8.33
C LYS A 160 18.90 -15.75 -7.16
N PHE A 161 18.08 -16.76 -7.43
CA PHE A 161 17.35 -17.57 -6.44
C PHE A 161 17.51 -19.06 -6.76
N PRO A 162 18.73 -19.62 -6.63
CA PRO A 162 19.00 -21.00 -7.02
C PRO A 162 18.17 -22.01 -6.19
N GLU A 163 17.94 -21.71 -4.92
CA GLU A 163 17.08 -22.51 -4.03
C GLU A 163 15.59 -22.12 -4.10
N GLY A 164 15.24 -21.16 -4.97
CA GLY A 164 13.91 -20.58 -5.03
C GLY A 164 13.70 -19.56 -3.90
N LYS A 165 12.43 -19.20 -3.68
CA LYS A 165 12.02 -18.27 -2.62
C LYS A 165 10.57 -18.51 -2.25
N GLN A 166 10.26 -18.60 -0.97
CA GLN A 166 8.89 -18.62 -0.47
C GLN A 166 8.66 -17.40 0.41
N ASP A 167 8.01 -16.40 -0.14
CA ASP A 167 7.81 -15.12 0.53
C ASP A 167 6.33 -14.73 0.47
N ASN A 168 5.73 -14.62 1.65
CA ASN A 168 4.31 -14.36 1.85
C ASN A 168 3.98 -12.88 2.09
N THR A 169 4.97 -12.00 1.98
CA THR A 169 4.79 -10.55 2.18
C THR A 169 4.93 -9.80 0.86
N HIS A 170 5.92 -10.15 0.06
CA HIS A 170 6.21 -9.41 -1.17
C HIS A 170 5.41 -9.98 -2.34
N LEU A 171 4.70 -9.11 -3.04
CA LEU A 171 3.97 -9.46 -4.25
C LEU A 171 4.93 -9.68 -5.43
N ASN A 172 4.55 -10.58 -6.33
CA ASN A 172 5.12 -10.60 -7.68
C ASN A 172 4.39 -9.58 -8.58
N GLU A 173 4.79 -9.48 -9.84
CA GLU A 173 4.18 -8.52 -10.79
C GLU A 173 2.67 -8.71 -10.94
N LYS A 174 2.20 -9.96 -11.03
CA LYS A 174 0.77 -10.28 -11.11
C LYS A 174 0.03 -9.79 -9.87
N GLY A 175 0.49 -10.17 -8.68
CA GLY A 175 -0.14 -9.72 -7.43
C GLY A 175 -0.11 -8.21 -7.24
N ALA A 176 1.00 -7.56 -7.60
CA ALA A 176 1.12 -6.11 -7.54
C ALA A 176 0.16 -5.41 -8.52
N THR A 177 -0.09 -6.00 -9.68
CA THR A 177 -1.06 -5.52 -10.67
C THR A 177 -2.50 -5.70 -10.17
N GLU A 178 -2.84 -6.85 -9.58
CA GLU A 178 -4.17 -7.09 -9.00
C GLU A 178 -4.46 -6.12 -7.85
N VAL A 179 -3.51 -5.91 -6.94
CA VAL A 179 -3.67 -4.94 -5.83
C VAL A 179 -3.79 -3.50 -6.35
N ALA A 180 -3.02 -3.14 -7.38
CA ALA A 180 -3.18 -1.84 -8.02
C ALA A 180 -4.58 -1.70 -8.64
N ARG A 181 -5.09 -2.73 -9.33
CA ARG A 181 -6.44 -2.73 -9.89
C ARG A 181 -7.52 -2.56 -8.82
N LEU A 182 -7.39 -3.24 -7.66
CA LEU A 182 -8.30 -3.05 -6.53
C LEU A 182 -8.32 -1.58 -6.07
N ALA A 183 -7.16 -0.94 -5.95
CA ALA A 183 -7.08 0.47 -5.60
C ALA A 183 -7.74 1.38 -6.65
N ILE A 184 -7.51 1.13 -7.95
CA ILE A 184 -8.10 1.93 -9.03
C ILE A 184 -9.62 1.83 -9.03
N ARG A 185 -10.19 0.63 -8.89
CA ARG A 185 -11.65 0.44 -8.81
C ARG A 185 -12.28 1.24 -7.67
N GLU A 186 -11.64 1.23 -6.51
CA GLU A 186 -12.14 2.04 -5.39
C GLU A 186 -12.00 3.54 -5.61
N LEU A 187 -10.94 4.00 -6.31
CA LEU A 187 -10.85 5.42 -6.70
C LEU A 187 -12.02 5.84 -7.60
N ILE A 188 -12.42 4.96 -8.53
CA ILE A 188 -13.60 5.19 -9.39
C ILE A 188 -14.87 5.22 -8.55
N HIS A 189 -15.08 4.23 -7.66
CA HIS A 189 -16.26 4.17 -6.79
C HIS A 189 -16.40 5.40 -5.87
N LEU A 190 -15.27 5.95 -5.42
CA LEU A 190 -15.24 7.18 -4.62
C LEU A 190 -15.48 8.45 -5.45
N ASN A 191 -15.72 8.34 -6.77
CA ASN A 191 -15.87 9.45 -7.70
C ASN A 191 -14.71 10.46 -7.61
N MET A 192 -13.49 9.95 -7.37
CA MET A 192 -12.32 10.82 -7.29
C MET A 192 -12.03 11.42 -8.68
N PRO A 193 -11.73 12.73 -8.80
CA PRO A 193 -11.42 13.35 -10.08
C PRO A 193 -10.25 12.68 -10.82
N LEU A 194 -9.36 12.03 -10.07
CA LEU A 194 -8.26 11.23 -10.60
C LEU A 194 -8.73 10.08 -11.53
N GLY A 195 -9.96 9.59 -11.35
CA GLY A 195 -10.57 8.58 -12.24
C GLY A 195 -10.75 9.03 -13.69
N ASN A 196 -10.81 10.35 -13.95
CA ASN A 196 -10.91 10.89 -15.30
C ASN A 196 -9.63 10.75 -16.13
N TYR A 197 -8.53 10.35 -15.50
CA TYR A 197 -7.22 10.19 -16.14
C TYR A 197 -6.79 8.73 -16.25
N LEU A 198 -7.71 7.79 -16.07
CA LEU A 198 -7.44 6.37 -16.30
C LEU A 198 -7.32 6.09 -17.81
N THR A 199 -6.72 4.96 -18.17
CA THR A 199 -6.73 4.54 -19.58
C THR A 199 -8.15 4.14 -20.01
N GLU A 200 -8.46 4.25 -21.31
CA GLU A 200 -9.80 3.95 -21.86
C GLU A 200 -10.37 2.58 -21.43
N GLN A 201 -9.50 1.60 -21.21
CA GLN A 201 -9.88 0.27 -20.71
C GLN A 201 -10.59 0.29 -19.35
N TYR A 202 -10.36 1.32 -18.52
CA TYR A 202 -10.91 1.43 -17.17
C TYR A 202 -11.89 2.60 -17.01
N HIS A 203 -12.28 3.26 -18.11
CA HIS A 203 -13.38 4.21 -18.10
C HIS A 203 -14.73 3.44 -18.09
N GLY A 204 -15.44 3.47 -16.97
CA GLY A 204 -16.83 2.97 -16.88
C GLY A 204 -17.03 1.54 -16.36
N GLU A 205 -16.07 0.96 -15.63
CA GLU A 205 -16.32 -0.20 -14.74
C GLU A 205 -17.05 0.22 -13.46
#